data_AF-A0A9C8LAV2-F1
#
_entry.id   AF-A0A9C8LAV2-F1
#
_cell.length_a   1.000
_cell.length_b   1.000
_cell.length_c   1.000
_cell.angle_alpha   90.00
_cell.angle_beta   90.00
_cell.angle_gamma   90.00
#
_symmetry.space_group_name_H-M   'P 1'
#
loop_
_entity.id
_entity.type
_entity.pdbx_description
1 polymer ?
#
loop_
_entity_poly.entity_id
_entity_poly.type
_entity_poly.pdbx_seq_one_letter_code
_entity_poly.pdbx_strand_id
1 'polypeptide(L)'
;MNQSTFYVDKSTDTFADVLLTYGVAALLDRLLRDHVGQRTVRVKDAGSVYAIELEAPIRDEYADVAWFCDVPFLQAGRKNPPEGWPAQVVNYDAEKDRRSQYFDARKQLPKEARRPGATRDEFPELATVENLTPRPDYDILAQVYQMSSIYAYTDVLINSFACRECFPELLRITLTLFAATPNDVDAAYAAWKSLRKAHKLKAKNEVTPVQILNPSMGKGVNRPKADRADSLTNPKSFWLLEYLKFWGMRMAGLPRIVKGGGDRKTYVLRPRNVTLETLARVYRPFNAVMWPNTAIKMDVLAAIRCTDVFLEQWLAGQLVDVRYGQQPGDHVSGLAVAFYKDMGNASTVLNLAEISVPQWMTVDTPEQAQAYQALLEEHRRVVDSLDEGRGDQYRLLQRYRDFLSGRILDPFFEFNAGYASLTMSRMERGQWAPRFSTQHLEVLIMTTEEKLSPILNNDGFQNVATAIRRSTVIPQYFKARGDKGPYAIRYGLGNDLLRRAAYPEQFIQALGEFLHEYNRETAQIHERYKGNPPVRRATVTTDDIQQVVTLIDEYGSPTVANLLVAFGYAREPREQEQGEDQRVSDEESTEE
;
A
#
# COMPACT_ATOMS: atom_id res chain seq x y z
N MET A 1 26.08 30.81 3.58
CA MET A 1 25.63 29.50 3.11
C MET A 1 25.30 29.59 1.63
N ASN A 2 25.84 28.65 0.86
CA ASN A 2 25.52 28.45 -0.55
C ASN A 2 25.47 26.92 -0.73
N GLN A 3 24.31 26.33 -0.48
CA GLN A 3 24.20 24.90 -0.19
C GLN A 3 23.07 24.24 -0.97
N SER A 4 23.41 23.19 -1.72
CA SER A 4 22.48 22.42 -2.55
C SER A 4 22.07 21.07 -1.96
N THR A 5 22.62 20.67 -0.82
CA THR A 5 22.30 19.38 -0.20
C THR A 5 22.16 19.52 1.29
N PHE A 6 21.05 19.04 1.83
CA PHE A 6 20.78 18.98 3.27
C PHE A 6 20.58 17.53 3.70
N TYR A 7 20.73 17.24 4.98
CA TYR A 7 20.72 15.88 5.51
C TYR A 7 19.80 15.78 6.73
N VAL A 8 19.05 14.68 6.81
CA VAL A 8 18.30 14.30 8.01
C VAL A 8 18.78 12.92 8.46
N ASP A 9 19.33 12.84 9.66
CA ASP A 9 19.81 11.58 10.23
C ASP A 9 18.64 10.65 10.60
N LYS A 10 18.79 9.35 10.35
CA LYS A 10 17.83 8.32 10.78
C LYS A 10 18.03 7.96 12.25
N SER A 11 17.69 8.90 13.12
CA SER A 11 17.97 8.81 14.56
C SER A 11 17.04 7.87 15.34
N THR A 12 15.84 7.60 14.82
CA THR A 12 14.84 6.77 15.49
C THR A 12 14.59 5.44 14.80
N ASP A 13 14.98 5.31 13.54
CA ASP A 13 14.66 4.20 12.65
C ASP A 13 13.15 3.91 12.61
N THR A 14 12.35 4.99 12.66
CA THR A 14 10.90 4.94 12.52
C THR A 14 10.45 5.94 11.46
N PHE A 15 9.15 5.97 11.16
CA PHE A 15 8.63 7.00 10.26
C PHE A 15 8.83 8.43 10.78
N ALA A 16 9.19 8.64 12.06
CA ALA A 16 9.49 9.97 12.58
C ALA A 16 10.62 10.66 11.78
N ASP A 17 11.62 9.90 11.35
CA ASP A 17 12.74 10.40 10.54
C ASP A 17 12.28 10.74 9.12
N VAL A 18 11.37 9.94 8.56
CA VAL A 18 10.74 10.19 7.25
C VAL A 18 9.89 11.46 7.28
N LEU A 19 9.07 11.63 8.32
CA LEU A 19 8.25 12.82 8.53
C LEU A 19 9.14 14.07 8.71
N LEU A 20 10.21 13.98 9.49
CA LEU A 20 11.15 15.08 9.64
C LEU A 20 11.79 15.45 8.29
N THR A 21 12.22 14.46 7.51
CA THR A 21 12.79 14.63 6.17
C THR A 21 11.86 15.39 5.24
N TYR A 22 10.60 14.97 5.12
CA TYR A 22 9.64 15.68 4.27
C TYR A 22 9.28 17.07 4.81
N GLY A 23 9.30 17.27 6.13
CA GLY A 23 9.14 18.58 6.73
C GLY A 23 10.26 19.56 6.34
N VAL A 24 11.51 19.10 6.42
CA VAL A 24 12.68 19.88 5.98
C VAL A 24 12.63 20.12 4.47
N ALA A 25 12.31 19.10 3.68
CA ALA A 25 12.20 19.23 2.24
C ALA A 25 11.10 20.23 1.83
N ALA A 26 9.94 20.22 2.52
CA ALA A 26 8.87 21.19 2.28
C ALA A 26 9.27 22.62 2.65
N LEU A 27 10.05 22.80 3.73
CA LEU A 27 10.63 24.10 4.07
C LEU A 27 11.58 24.60 2.98
N LEU A 28 12.49 23.74 2.51
CA LEU A 28 13.43 24.08 1.43
C LEU A 28 12.70 24.39 0.12
N ASP A 29 11.67 23.61 -0.24
CA ASP A 29 10.79 23.88 -1.39
C ASP A 29 10.13 25.26 -1.28
N ARG A 30 9.64 25.61 -0.09
CA ARG A 30 9.00 26.90 0.17
C ARG A 30 9.98 28.06 -0.01
N LEU A 31 11.19 27.96 0.56
CA LEU A 31 12.22 29.00 0.44
C LEU A 31 12.68 29.19 -1.02
N LEU A 32 12.88 28.09 -1.76
CA LEU A 32 13.24 28.17 -3.18
C LEU A 32 12.11 28.77 -4.03
N ARG A 33 10.85 28.41 -3.76
CA ARG A 33 9.69 28.94 -4.50
C ARG A 33 9.64 30.47 -4.47
N ASP A 34 9.94 31.05 -3.32
CA ASP A 34 9.84 32.49 -3.12
C ASP A 34 11.01 33.27 -3.78
N HIS A 35 12.07 32.58 -4.25
CA HIS A 35 13.28 33.23 -4.79
C HIS A 35 13.69 32.86 -6.22
N VAL A 36 13.49 31.61 -6.66
CA VAL A 36 14.05 31.10 -7.94
C VAL A 36 13.02 30.53 -8.91
N GLY A 37 11.74 30.48 -8.55
CA GLY A 37 10.67 30.03 -9.43
C GLY A 37 10.67 28.51 -9.64
N GLN A 38 11.17 28.03 -10.79
CA GLN A 38 11.26 26.59 -11.08
C GLN A 38 12.31 25.96 -10.16
N ARG A 39 11.93 24.85 -9.52
CA ARG A 39 12.73 24.22 -8.48
C ARG A 39 12.50 22.72 -8.45
N THR A 40 13.59 21.99 -8.23
CA THR A 40 13.54 20.56 -7.98
C THR A 40 14.10 20.30 -6.58
N VAL A 41 13.26 19.73 -5.72
CA VAL A 41 13.65 19.22 -4.39
C VAL A 41 13.51 17.72 -4.42
N ARG A 42 14.63 17.01 -4.29
CA ARG A 42 14.70 15.55 -4.35
C ARG A 42 15.07 15.00 -2.99
N VAL A 43 14.34 13.99 -2.53
CA VAL A 43 14.64 13.26 -1.30
C VAL A 43 15.18 11.88 -1.68
N LYS A 44 16.37 11.56 -1.19
CA LYS A 44 17.07 10.32 -1.47
C LYS A 44 17.44 9.60 -0.18
N ASP A 45 17.14 8.31 -0.11
CA ASP A 45 17.66 7.45 0.94
C ASP A 45 19.16 7.20 0.68
N ALA A 46 20.01 7.66 1.61
CA ALA A 46 21.45 7.56 1.54
C ALA A 46 22.02 6.68 2.69
N GLY A 47 21.24 5.68 3.14
CA GLY A 47 21.69 4.73 4.16
C GLY A 47 21.33 5.20 5.57
N SER A 48 22.29 5.72 6.34
CA SER A 48 22.07 6.22 7.70
C SER A 48 21.38 7.59 7.76
N VAL A 49 21.22 8.24 6.61
CA VAL A 49 20.62 9.56 6.47
C VAL A 49 19.68 9.59 5.26
N TYR A 50 18.75 10.55 5.25
CA TYR A 50 18.12 11.02 4.02
C TYR A 50 18.84 12.27 3.53
N ALA A 51 19.20 12.28 2.25
CA ALA A 51 19.75 13.45 1.58
C ALA A 51 18.63 14.21 0.84
N ILE A 52 18.60 15.52 0.99
CA ILE A 52 17.68 16.42 0.29
C ILE A 52 18.50 17.23 -0.71
N GLU A 53 18.43 16.87 -1.98
CA GLU A 53 19.17 17.47 -3.08
C GLU A 53 18.32 18.54 -3.76
N LEU A 54 18.93 19.71 -3.97
CA LEU A 54 18.31 20.89 -4.55
C LEU A 54 19.02 21.23 -5.87
N GLU A 55 18.23 21.54 -6.89
CA GLU A 55 18.78 21.99 -8.18
C GLU A 55 19.43 23.38 -8.08
N ALA A 56 18.81 24.28 -7.31
CA ALA A 56 19.37 25.59 -6.97
C ALA A 56 19.79 25.62 -5.49
N PRO A 57 20.98 26.15 -5.16
CA PRO A 57 21.44 26.23 -3.78
C PRO A 57 20.60 27.21 -2.96
N ILE A 58 20.40 26.91 -1.68
CA ILE A 58 19.95 27.89 -0.69
C ILE A 58 21.09 28.85 -0.38
N ARG A 59 20.80 30.15 -0.49
CA ARG A 59 21.71 31.23 -0.15
C ARG A 59 21.33 31.87 1.19
N ASP A 60 22.26 32.59 1.81
CA ASP A 60 22.02 33.22 3.13
C ASP A 60 20.83 34.17 3.12
N GLU A 61 20.67 34.94 2.04
CA GLU A 61 19.59 35.89 1.87
C GLU A 61 18.21 35.22 1.78
N TYR A 62 18.13 33.91 1.49
CA TYR A 62 16.83 33.23 1.40
C TYR A 62 16.17 33.02 2.76
N ALA A 63 16.93 33.15 3.85
CA ALA A 63 16.36 33.17 5.19
C ALA A 63 15.67 34.51 5.50
N ASP A 64 15.98 35.59 4.78
CA ASP A 64 15.43 36.94 5.02
C ASP A 64 14.03 37.12 4.42
N VAL A 65 13.10 36.26 4.87
CA VAL A 65 11.71 36.23 4.43
C VAL A 65 10.75 36.53 5.57
N ALA A 66 9.57 37.02 5.19
CA ALA A 66 8.46 37.17 6.13
C ALA A 66 8.01 35.80 6.67
N TRP A 67 7.46 35.81 7.88
CA TRP A 67 6.92 34.61 8.51
C TRP A 67 5.81 33.97 7.65
N PHE A 68 5.86 32.64 7.55
CA PHE A 68 4.83 31.83 6.89
C PHE A 68 4.53 30.58 7.70
N CYS A 69 3.37 29.96 7.43
CA CYS A 69 3.01 28.66 7.99
C CYS A 69 2.04 27.92 7.07
N ASP A 70 2.51 26.85 6.43
CA ASP A 70 1.70 25.99 5.55
C ASP A 70 0.97 24.86 6.30
N VAL A 71 1.16 24.82 7.62
CA VAL A 71 0.44 23.93 8.54
C VAL A 71 -0.75 24.70 9.12
N PRO A 72 -2.01 24.28 8.85
CA PRO A 72 -3.18 25.03 9.28
C PRO A 72 -3.38 24.94 10.78
N PHE A 73 -3.88 26.00 11.39
CA PHE A 73 -4.31 25.94 12.78
C PHE A 73 -5.60 25.12 12.89
N LEU A 74 -5.62 24.08 13.73
CA LEU A 74 -6.80 23.27 13.98
C LEU A 74 -7.58 23.85 15.16
N GLN A 75 -8.70 24.51 14.88
CA GLN A 75 -9.61 25.02 15.89
C GLN A 75 -10.54 23.88 16.35
N ALA A 76 -10.40 23.49 17.62
CA ALA A 76 -11.20 22.42 18.22
C ALA A 76 -11.36 22.62 19.73
N GLY A 77 -12.58 22.48 20.25
CA GLY A 77 -12.89 22.73 21.65
C GLY A 77 -12.48 24.15 22.10
N ARG A 78 -11.56 24.26 23.06
CA ARG A 78 -11.04 25.55 23.57
C ARG A 78 -9.77 26.04 22.87
N LYS A 79 -9.31 25.35 21.81
CA LYS A 79 -8.10 25.72 21.08
C LYS A 79 -8.47 26.67 19.94
N ASN A 80 -8.08 27.94 20.10
CA ASN A 80 -8.27 29.00 19.10
C ASN A 80 -6.91 29.49 18.61
N PRO A 81 -6.82 29.96 17.35
CA PRO A 81 -5.61 30.59 16.86
C PRO A 81 -5.25 31.82 17.71
N PRO A 82 -3.95 32.16 17.86
CA PRO A 82 -3.54 33.44 18.43
C PRO A 82 -4.15 34.63 17.70
N GLU A 83 -4.29 35.75 18.41
CA GLU A 83 -4.69 37.01 17.78
C GLU A 83 -3.71 37.39 16.66
N GLY A 84 -4.25 37.83 15.52
CA GLY A 84 -3.45 38.20 14.35
C GLY A 84 -2.88 37.02 13.55
N TRP A 85 -3.32 35.78 13.78
CA TRP A 85 -2.90 34.62 12.99
C TRP A 85 -3.29 34.77 11.51
N PRO A 86 -2.33 34.84 10.57
CA PRO A 86 -2.63 35.15 9.18
C PRO A 86 -2.74 33.90 8.28
N ALA A 87 -2.40 32.72 8.81
CA ALA A 87 -2.43 31.46 8.06
C ALA A 87 -3.79 30.75 8.14
N GLN A 88 -3.96 29.66 7.39
CA GLN A 88 -5.22 28.91 7.35
C GLN A 88 -5.65 28.44 8.75
N VAL A 89 -6.94 28.56 9.03
CA VAL A 89 -7.60 28.01 10.23
C VAL A 89 -8.66 27.01 9.77
N VAL A 90 -8.73 25.86 10.43
CA VAL A 90 -9.69 24.79 10.15
C VAL A 90 -10.53 24.53 11.38
N ASN A 91 -11.84 24.68 11.26
CA ASN A 91 -12.78 24.30 12.31
C ASN A 91 -13.02 22.78 12.26
N TYR A 92 -12.55 22.06 13.27
CA TYR A 92 -12.64 20.61 13.31
C TYR A 92 -14.08 20.11 13.33
N ASP A 93 -14.94 20.70 14.16
CA ASP A 93 -16.32 20.25 14.32
C ASP A 93 -17.12 20.46 13.02
N ALA A 94 -16.93 21.59 12.35
CA ALA A 94 -17.56 21.85 11.05
C ALA A 94 -17.12 20.85 9.96
N GLU A 95 -15.84 20.48 9.92
CA GLU A 95 -15.34 19.50 8.95
C GLU A 95 -15.78 18.07 9.30
N LYS A 96 -15.89 17.75 10.59
CA LYS A 96 -16.46 16.48 11.06
C LYS A 96 -17.94 16.36 10.66
N ASP A 97 -18.71 17.44 10.79
CA ASP A 97 -20.10 17.50 10.37
C ASP A 97 -20.23 17.38 8.85
N ARG A 98 -19.43 18.15 8.07
CA ARG A 98 -19.37 18.03 6.61
C ARG A 98 -19.07 16.60 6.17
N ARG A 99 -18.09 15.94 6.80
CA ARG A 99 -17.77 14.54 6.50
C ARG A 99 -18.93 13.60 6.81
N SER A 100 -19.64 13.83 7.90
CA SER A 100 -20.81 13.01 8.26
C SER A 100 -21.90 13.17 7.20
N GLN A 101 -22.21 14.41 6.80
CA GLN A 101 -23.14 14.73 5.73
C GLN A 101 -22.72 14.11 4.38
N TYR A 102 -21.44 14.14 4.04
CA TYR A 102 -20.91 13.49 2.83
C TYR A 102 -21.24 12.00 2.78
N PHE A 103 -20.95 11.26 3.86
CA PHE A 103 -21.23 9.83 3.90
C PHE A 103 -22.72 9.52 3.93
N ASP A 104 -23.54 10.36 4.57
CA ASP A 104 -24.99 10.17 4.58
C ASP A 104 -25.60 10.47 3.21
N ALA A 105 -25.17 11.53 2.52
CA ALA A 105 -25.56 11.80 1.14
C ALA A 105 -25.12 10.68 0.19
N ARG A 106 -23.89 10.16 0.34
CA ARG A 106 -23.40 9.04 -0.47
C ARG A 106 -24.19 7.75 -0.27
N LYS A 107 -24.72 7.49 0.94
CA LYS A 107 -25.59 6.33 1.21
C LYS A 107 -26.96 6.44 0.52
N GLN A 108 -27.44 7.66 0.30
CA GLN A 108 -28.73 7.91 -0.35
C GLN A 108 -28.65 7.77 -1.88
N LEU A 109 -27.45 7.72 -2.46
CA LEU A 109 -27.28 7.53 -3.89
C LEU A 109 -27.72 6.12 -4.35
N PRO A 110 -28.32 5.99 -5.54
CA PRO A 110 -28.58 4.69 -6.15
C PRO A 110 -27.26 3.92 -6.39
N LYS A 111 -27.33 2.60 -6.56
CA LYS A 111 -26.13 1.74 -6.68
C LYS A 111 -25.32 2.12 -7.93
N GLU A 112 -26.02 2.47 -9.00
CA GLU A 112 -25.51 2.87 -10.30
C GLU A 112 -24.74 4.19 -10.20
N ALA A 113 -25.21 5.16 -9.40
CA ALA A 113 -24.49 6.41 -9.15
C ALA A 113 -23.23 6.22 -8.29
N ARG A 114 -23.15 5.12 -7.53
CA ARG A 114 -21.99 4.82 -6.69
C ARG A 114 -20.87 4.09 -7.45
N ARG A 115 -21.10 3.70 -8.71
CA ARG A 115 -20.11 3.02 -9.54
C ARG A 115 -18.95 3.97 -9.91
N PRO A 116 -17.71 3.46 -10.03
CA PRO A 116 -16.60 4.25 -10.57
C PRO A 116 -16.95 4.80 -11.96
N GLY A 117 -16.68 6.08 -12.20
CA GLY A 117 -16.93 6.71 -13.50
C GLY A 117 -18.34 7.24 -13.73
N ALA A 118 -19.27 7.08 -12.77
CA ALA A 118 -20.55 7.78 -12.81
C ALA A 118 -20.33 9.30 -12.87
N THR A 119 -21.08 9.98 -13.74
CA THR A 119 -20.94 11.42 -13.97
C THR A 119 -22.17 12.18 -13.47
N ARG A 120 -22.00 13.49 -13.22
CA ARG A 120 -23.12 14.37 -12.86
C ARG A 120 -24.19 14.48 -13.95
N ASP A 121 -23.81 14.25 -15.20
CA ASP A 121 -24.73 14.25 -16.33
C ASP A 121 -25.66 13.03 -16.30
N GLU A 122 -25.13 11.88 -15.85
CA GLU A 122 -25.90 10.66 -15.63
C GLU A 122 -26.70 10.71 -14.31
N PHE A 123 -26.12 11.26 -13.24
CA PHE A 123 -26.68 11.29 -11.90
C PHE A 123 -26.47 12.66 -11.23
N PRO A 124 -27.43 13.60 -11.39
CA PRO A 124 -27.30 14.96 -10.85
C PRO A 124 -27.08 15.03 -9.33
N GLU A 125 -27.55 14.04 -8.58
CA GLU A 125 -27.39 13.93 -7.13
C GLU A 125 -25.91 13.84 -6.70
N LEU A 126 -25.01 13.42 -7.60
CA LEU A 126 -23.57 13.42 -7.36
C LEU A 126 -23.03 14.81 -7.05
N ALA A 127 -23.63 15.87 -7.61
CA ALA A 127 -23.21 17.24 -7.32
C ALA A 127 -23.31 17.57 -5.82
N THR A 128 -24.35 17.07 -5.13
CA THR A 128 -24.51 17.26 -3.68
C THR A 128 -23.41 16.56 -2.90
N VAL A 129 -23.09 15.33 -3.27
CA VAL A 129 -22.01 14.55 -2.63
C VAL A 129 -20.66 15.21 -2.88
N GLU A 130 -20.39 15.64 -4.10
CA GLU A 130 -19.14 16.30 -4.48
C GLU A 130 -18.95 17.64 -3.75
N ASN A 131 -20.03 18.43 -3.53
CA ASN A 131 -19.98 19.67 -2.76
C ASN A 131 -19.69 19.44 -1.26
N LEU A 132 -19.99 18.25 -0.76
CA LEU A 132 -19.72 17.84 0.62
C LEU A 132 -18.37 17.13 0.76
N THR A 133 -17.60 16.95 -0.31
CA THR A 133 -16.32 16.23 -0.29
C THR A 133 -15.43 16.73 0.85
N PRO A 134 -15.03 15.85 1.79
CA PRO A 134 -14.14 16.23 2.87
C PRO A 134 -12.80 16.73 2.33
N ARG A 135 -12.14 17.56 3.13
CA ARG A 135 -10.78 18.00 2.85
C ARG A 135 -9.85 16.81 2.62
N PRO A 136 -8.89 16.88 1.68
CA PRO A 136 -7.92 15.81 1.48
C PRO A 136 -7.09 15.46 2.73
N ASP A 137 -6.86 16.44 3.62
CA ASP A 137 -6.10 16.30 4.85
C ASP A 137 -6.96 16.00 6.09
N TYR A 138 -8.27 15.75 5.92
CA TYR A 138 -9.19 15.53 7.04
C TYR A 138 -8.71 14.44 7.99
N ASP A 139 -8.29 13.28 7.47
CA ASP A 139 -7.91 12.15 8.31
C ASP A 139 -6.70 12.47 9.22
N ILE A 140 -5.78 13.32 8.75
CA ILE A 140 -4.65 13.81 9.55
C ILE A 140 -5.16 14.67 10.70
N LEU A 141 -6.00 15.67 10.40
CA LEU A 141 -6.56 16.56 11.41
C LEU A 141 -7.42 15.80 12.42
N ALA A 142 -8.21 14.84 11.95
CA ALA A 142 -9.02 13.97 12.77
C ALA A 142 -8.17 13.12 13.70
N GLN A 143 -7.07 12.53 13.22
CA GLN A 143 -6.20 11.75 14.09
C GLN A 143 -5.44 12.63 15.09
N VAL A 144 -5.00 13.83 14.70
CA VAL A 144 -4.41 14.82 15.62
C VAL A 144 -5.35 15.11 16.79
N TYR A 145 -6.64 15.31 16.50
CA TYR A 145 -7.64 15.54 17.55
C TYR A 145 -7.94 14.27 18.37
N GLN A 146 -8.28 13.17 17.70
CA GLN A 146 -8.73 11.92 18.34
C GLN A 146 -7.66 11.25 19.20
N MET A 147 -6.38 11.39 18.86
CA MET A 147 -5.25 10.87 19.65
C MET A 147 -4.70 11.90 20.66
N SER A 148 -5.50 12.91 21.02
CA SER A 148 -5.10 13.98 21.96
C SER A 148 -3.80 14.71 21.61
N SER A 149 -3.38 14.65 20.34
CA SER A 149 -2.16 15.29 19.85
C SER A 149 -2.36 16.78 19.55
N ILE A 150 -3.61 17.25 19.57
CA ILE A 150 -4.00 18.66 19.38
C ILE A 150 -3.25 19.63 20.30
N TYR A 151 -2.88 19.21 21.51
CA TYR A 151 -2.11 20.05 22.43
C TYR A 151 -0.70 20.34 21.91
N ALA A 152 0.05 19.29 21.54
CA ALA A 152 1.38 19.43 20.97
C ALA A 152 1.33 20.14 19.62
N TYR A 153 0.35 19.81 18.78
CA TYR A 153 0.10 20.48 17.50
C TYR A 153 -0.10 21.99 17.69
N THR A 154 -0.96 22.38 18.62
CA THR A 154 -1.21 23.80 18.91
C THR A 154 0.05 24.48 19.46
N ASP A 155 0.76 23.84 20.39
CA ASP A 155 1.95 24.41 21.02
C ASP A 155 3.05 24.74 20.01
N VAL A 156 3.32 23.84 19.04
CA VAL A 156 4.34 24.10 18.02
C VAL A 156 3.95 25.22 17.06
N LEU A 157 2.66 25.36 16.73
CA LEU A 157 2.16 26.45 15.89
C LEU A 157 2.23 27.80 16.61
N ILE A 158 1.86 27.85 17.89
CA ILE A 158 1.99 29.05 18.72
C ILE A 158 3.47 29.44 18.86
N ASN A 159 4.36 28.47 19.06
CA ASN A 159 5.80 28.72 19.11
C ASN A 159 6.30 29.32 17.79
N SER A 160 5.94 28.75 16.64
CA SER A 160 6.31 29.28 15.32
C SER A 160 5.82 30.73 15.14
N PHE A 161 4.56 31.02 15.44
CA PHE A 161 4.00 32.37 15.32
C PHE A 161 4.60 33.39 16.29
N ALA A 162 5.02 32.94 17.48
CA ALA A 162 5.77 33.79 18.41
C ALA A 162 7.12 34.23 17.83
N CYS A 163 7.70 33.49 16.89
CA CYS A 163 8.97 33.80 16.26
C CYS A 163 8.85 34.71 15.04
N ARG A 164 7.64 35.20 14.69
CA ARG A 164 7.42 35.94 13.43
C ARG A 164 8.33 37.16 13.23
N GLU A 165 8.75 37.82 14.30
CA GLU A 165 9.61 39.02 14.28
C GLU A 165 11.11 38.68 14.17
N CYS A 166 11.50 37.44 14.47
CA CYS A 166 12.86 36.93 14.38
C CYS A 166 12.92 35.63 13.55
N PHE A 167 12.02 35.54 12.57
CA PHE A 167 11.85 34.34 11.76
C PHE A 167 13.08 34.04 10.90
N PRO A 168 13.75 35.04 10.28
CA PRO A 168 15.00 34.80 9.56
C PRO A 168 16.09 34.12 10.40
N GLU A 169 16.25 34.53 11.65
CA GLU A 169 17.23 33.94 12.58
C GLU A 169 16.85 32.50 12.96
N LEU A 170 15.56 32.23 13.14
CA LEU A 170 15.07 30.86 13.35
C LEU A 170 15.36 29.97 12.12
N LEU A 171 15.11 30.47 10.91
CA LEU A 171 15.40 29.76 9.67
C LEU A 171 16.90 29.46 9.54
N ARG A 172 17.79 30.39 9.88
CA ARG A 172 19.24 30.14 9.89
C ARG A 172 19.64 29.02 10.83
N ILE A 173 19.02 28.94 12.02
CA ILE A 173 19.23 27.82 12.96
C ILE A 173 18.77 26.50 12.31
N THR A 174 17.58 26.49 11.68
CA THR A 174 17.05 25.29 11.00
C THR A 174 17.94 24.84 9.86
N LEU A 175 18.35 25.76 8.98
CA LEU A 175 19.21 25.46 7.84
C LEU A 175 20.57 24.93 8.29
N THR A 176 21.17 25.52 9.33
CA THR A 176 22.44 25.06 9.90
C THR A 176 22.32 23.66 10.49
N LEU A 177 21.22 23.35 11.19
CA LEU A 177 20.99 22.03 11.80
C LEU A 177 21.03 20.89 10.76
N PHE A 178 20.46 21.12 9.58
CA PHE A 178 20.38 20.12 8.52
C PHE A 178 21.46 20.29 7.44
N ALA A 179 22.40 21.22 7.61
CA ALA A 179 23.46 21.48 6.63
C ALA A 179 24.52 20.37 6.59
N ALA A 180 24.67 19.59 7.65
CA ALA A 180 25.65 18.52 7.71
C ALA A 180 25.10 17.33 8.51
N THR A 181 25.74 16.18 8.33
CA THR A 181 25.57 15.00 9.18
C THR A 181 26.85 14.77 9.99
N PRO A 182 26.76 14.42 11.28
CA PRO A 182 25.53 14.29 12.05
C PRO A 182 24.84 15.64 12.30
N ASN A 183 23.50 15.63 12.38
CA ASN A 183 22.68 16.79 12.71
C ASN A 183 22.91 17.18 14.19
N ASP A 184 23.56 18.31 14.45
CA ASP A 184 23.87 18.79 15.80
C ASP A 184 22.64 19.47 16.45
N VAL A 185 21.72 18.63 16.95
CA VAL A 185 20.49 19.06 17.62
C VAL A 185 20.79 19.89 18.88
N ASP A 186 21.86 19.56 19.61
CA ASP A 186 22.23 20.26 20.85
C ASP A 186 22.71 21.68 20.57
N ALA A 187 23.54 21.89 19.54
CA ALA A 187 23.96 23.22 19.11
C ALA A 187 22.77 24.05 18.60
N ALA A 188 21.89 23.45 17.80
CA ALA A 188 20.68 24.14 17.33
C ALA A 188 19.75 24.52 18.49
N TYR A 189 19.61 23.65 19.49
CA TYR A 189 18.85 23.91 20.70
C TYR A 189 19.46 25.04 21.54
N ALA A 190 20.80 25.07 21.67
CA ALA A 190 21.50 26.16 22.35
C ALA A 190 21.35 27.50 21.62
N ALA A 191 21.46 27.51 20.29
CA ALA A 191 21.24 28.68 19.45
C ALA A 191 19.80 29.20 19.59
N TRP A 192 18.81 28.29 19.57
CA TRP A 192 17.41 28.63 19.82
C TRP A 192 17.21 29.29 21.19
N LYS A 193 17.80 28.73 22.27
CA LYS A 193 17.69 29.32 23.61
C LYS A 193 18.25 30.74 23.67
N SER A 194 19.36 30.99 22.97
CA SER A 194 19.95 32.32 22.85
C SER A 194 19.03 33.29 22.10
N LEU A 195 18.49 32.88 20.95
CA LEU A 195 17.54 33.68 20.16
C LEU A 195 16.28 34.01 20.97
N ARG A 196 15.68 32.99 21.59
CA ARG A 196 14.50 33.13 22.45
C ARG A 196 14.72 34.15 23.56
N LYS A 197 15.90 34.14 24.21
CA LYS A 197 16.26 35.08 25.27
C LYS A 197 16.44 36.50 24.71
N ALA A 198 17.11 36.65 23.57
CA ALA A 198 17.36 37.95 22.93
C ALA A 198 16.05 38.67 22.58
N HIS A 199 15.08 37.95 22.01
CA HIS A 199 13.77 38.51 21.63
C HIS A 199 12.70 38.37 22.72
N LYS A 200 13.07 37.94 23.94
CA LYS A 200 12.16 37.76 25.09
C LYS A 200 10.90 36.94 24.76
N LEU A 201 11.05 35.91 23.92
CA LEU A 201 9.93 35.11 23.44
C LEU A 201 9.35 34.21 24.56
N LYS A 202 8.02 34.16 24.62
CA LYS A 202 7.27 33.26 25.52
C LYS A 202 7.15 31.82 24.99
N ALA A 203 7.76 31.52 23.85
CA ALA A 203 7.78 30.19 23.24
C ALA A 203 8.42 29.13 24.15
N LYS A 204 7.94 27.89 24.07
CA LYS A 204 8.52 26.74 24.79
C LYS A 204 9.81 26.28 24.08
N ASN A 205 10.78 25.76 24.83
CA ASN A 205 11.96 25.12 24.23
C ASN A 205 11.67 23.68 23.77
N GLU A 206 10.80 23.00 24.52
CA GLU A 206 10.53 21.59 24.35
C GLU A 206 9.02 21.37 24.37
N VAL A 207 8.57 20.38 23.63
CA VAL A 207 7.19 19.87 23.68
C VAL A 207 7.22 18.37 23.94
N THR A 208 6.10 17.83 24.39
CA THR A 208 5.93 16.38 24.48
C THR A 208 5.82 15.80 23.07
N PRO A 209 6.70 14.89 22.63
CA PRO A 209 6.56 14.23 21.35
C PRO A 209 5.33 13.31 21.40
N VAL A 210 4.53 13.36 20.34
CA VAL A 210 3.27 12.61 20.24
C VAL A 210 3.44 11.36 19.41
N GLN A 211 2.75 10.28 19.77
CA GLN A 211 2.89 8.96 19.13
C GLN A 211 2.43 8.92 17.66
N ILE A 212 1.60 9.89 17.22
CA ILE A 212 1.23 10.04 15.81
C ILE A 212 2.42 10.44 14.94
N LEU A 213 3.44 11.11 15.51
CA LEU A 213 4.68 11.50 14.81
C LEU A 213 5.87 10.64 15.23
N ASN A 214 5.91 10.22 16.49
CA ASN A 214 7.03 9.53 17.12
C ASN A 214 6.54 8.21 17.74
N PRO A 215 6.29 7.18 16.92
CA PRO A 215 5.58 5.99 17.39
C PRO A 215 6.43 5.15 18.36
N SER A 216 7.75 5.29 18.36
CA SER A 216 8.64 4.70 19.38
C SER A 216 8.70 5.49 20.69
N MET A 217 8.18 6.72 20.74
CA MET A 217 8.26 7.58 21.93
C MET A 217 6.94 7.56 22.71
N GLY A 218 6.91 6.73 23.76
CA GLY A 218 5.80 6.67 24.73
C GLY A 218 6.21 7.19 26.11
N LYS A 219 5.23 7.28 27.03
CA LYS A 219 5.53 7.44 28.46
C LYS A 219 6.31 6.21 28.92
N GLY A 220 7.49 6.43 29.48
CA GLY A 220 8.37 5.35 29.92
C GLY A 220 9.23 5.78 31.10
N VAL A 221 9.71 4.80 31.83
CA VAL A 221 10.74 4.97 32.86
C VAL A 221 11.89 4.05 32.48
N ASN A 222 13.03 4.62 32.11
CA ASN A 222 14.21 3.83 31.80
C ASN A 222 14.85 3.35 33.10
N ARG A 223 14.42 2.17 33.59
CA ARG A 223 14.98 1.50 34.77
C ARG A 223 15.10 0.00 34.51
N PRO A 224 16.13 -0.67 35.07
CA PRO A 224 16.31 -2.12 34.94
C PRO A 224 15.13 -2.95 35.45
N LYS A 225 14.32 -2.40 36.36
CA LYS A 225 13.13 -3.05 36.91
C LYS A 225 11.90 -2.16 36.66
N ALA A 226 10.83 -2.77 36.16
CA ALA A 226 9.55 -2.11 35.90
C ALA A 226 8.71 -1.98 37.19
N ASP A 227 9.20 -1.26 38.20
CA ASP A 227 8.57 -1.14 39.53
C ASP A 227 8.18 0.30 39.93
N ARG A 228 8.27 1.26 39.01
CA ARG A 228 8.02 2.69 39.27
C ARG A 228 7.08 3.33 38.24
N ALA A 229 5.86 2.82 38.14
CA ALA A 229 4.81 3.43 37.31
C ALA A 229 4.43 4.86 37.77
N ASP A 230 4.63 5.16 39.05
CA ASP A 230 4.49 6.49 39.66
C ASP A 230 5.47 7.55 39.09
N SER A 231 6.56 7.10 38.47
CA SER A 231 7.65 7.97 37.97
C SER A 231 7.61 8.18 36.45
N LEU A 232 6.54 7.76 35.77
CA LEU A 232 6.35 7.93 34.33
C LEU A 232 6.35 9.42 33.96
N THR A 233 7.44 9.88 33.35
CA THR A 233 7.53 11.24 32.79
C THR A 233 7.28 11.22 31.29
N ASN A 234 6.79 12.34 30.76
CA ASN A 234 6.67 12.50 29.33
C ASN A 234 8.07 12.72 28.73
N PRO A 235 8.41 12.06 27.61
CA PRO A 235 9.59 12.43 26.84
C PRO A 235 9.50 13.90 26.43
N LYS A 236 10.65 14.50 26.15
CA LYS A 236 10.76 15.87 25.67
C LYS A 236 11.50 15.89 24.35
N SER A 237 10.99 16.69 23.42
CA SER A 237 11.60 16.89 22.11
C SER A 237 11.74 18.38 21.82
N PHE A 238 12.79 18.74 21.08
CA PHE A 238 12.97 20.11 20.60
C PHE A 238 11.78 20.48 19.69
N TRP A 239 11.06 21.54 20.04
CA TRP A 239 9.78 21.88 19.41
C TRP A 239 9.86 22.07 17.89
N LEU A 240 11.01 22.53 17.38
CA LEU A 240 11.23 22.78 15.96
C LEU A 240 11.22 21.48 15.15
N LEU A 241 11.78 20.41 15.70
CA LEU A 241 11.74 19.08 15.05
C LEU A 241 10.30 18.56 14.98
N GLU A 242 9.53 18.74 16.05
CA GLU A 242 8.11 18.32 16.09
C GLU A 242 7.24 19.16 15.14
N TYR A 243 7.51 20.46 15.00
CA TYR A 243 6.87 21.32 14.01
C TYR A 243 7.11 20.79 12.58
N LEU A 244 8.37 20.49 12.23
CA LEU A 244 8.73 19.97 10.91
C LEU A 244 8.10 18.59 10.65
N LYS A 245 8.04 17.71 11.66
CA LYS A 245 7.35 16.41 11.53
C LYS A 245 5.85 16.57 11.25
N PHE A 246 5.16 17.54 11.87
CA PHE A 246 3.76 17.83 11.53
C PHE A 246 3.60 18.34 10.09
N TRP A 247 4.56 19.12 9.60
CA TRP A 247 4.57 19.51 8.20
C TRP A 247 4.77 18.29 7.28
N GLY A 248 5.75 17.44 7.56
CA GLY A 248 5.97 16.20 6.80
C GLY A 248 4.80 15.22 6.84
N MET A 249 4.03 15.18 7.94
CA MET A 249 2.81 14.38 8.04
C MET A 249 1.78 14.75 6.98
N ARG A 250 1.68 16.04 6.61
CA ARG A 250 0.80 16.52 5.52
C ARG A 250 1.31 16.15 4.13
N MET A 251 2.61 15.85 4.01
CA MET A 251 3.24 15.53 2.72
C MET A 251 3.13 14.04 2.39
N ALA A 252 3.22 13.17 3.39
CA ALA A 252 3.38 11.73 3.18
C ALA A 252 2.61 10.83 4.15
N GLY A 253 1.90 11.39 5.14
CA GLY A 253 1.16 10.63 6.14
C GLY A 253 -0.25 10.25 5.71
N LEU A 254 -0.64 8.99 5.93
CA LEU A 254 -1.97 8.46 5.66
C LEU A 254 -2.52 7.76 6.91
N PRO A 255 -3.12 8.52 7.84
CA PRO A 255 -3.70 7.95 9.03
C PRO A 255 -5.11 7.41 8.77
N ARG A 256 -5.40 6.23 9.32
CA ARG A 256 -6.59 5.43 8.98
C ARG A 256 -7.12 4.67 10.18
N ILE A 257 -8.44 4.60 10.26
CA ILE A 257 -9.12 3.74 11.23
C ILE A 257 -9.18 2.32 10.67
N VAL A 258 -8.95 1.32 11.52
CA VAL A 258 -9.10 -0.09 11.16
C VAL A 258 -10.56 -0.49 11.28
N LYS A 259 -11.10 -1.16 10.25
CA LYS A 259 -12.49 -1.64 10.24
C LYS A 259 -12.69 -2.70 11.33
N GLY A 260 -13.83 -2.63 12.03
CA GLY A 260 -14.22 -3.62 13.05
C GLY A 260 -13.78 -3.29 14.47
N GLY A 261 -13.24 -2.09 14.72
CA GLY A 261 -12.90 -1.61 16.06
C GLY A 261 -12.54 -0.12 16.07
N GLY A 262 -11.97 0.37 17.18
CA GLY A 262 -11.44 1.72 17.29
C GLY A 262 -9.95 1.84 16.97
N ASP A 263 -9.29 0.73 16.62
CA ASP A 263 -7.86 0.66 16.33
C ASP A 263 -7.50 1.54 15.12
N ARG A 264 -6.25 2.00 15.05
CA ARG A 264 -5.78 2.95 14.04
C ARG A 264 -4.46 2.50 13.43
N LYS A 265 -4.21 2.87 12.18
CA LYS A 265 -2.89 2.75 11.54
C LYS A 265 -2.48 4.09 10.96
N THR A 266 -1.19 4.39 11.03
CA THR A 266 -0.59 5.49 10.29
C THR A 266 0.43 4.92 9.33
N TYR A 267 0.24 5.18 8.05
CA TYR A 267 1.19 4.86 7.00
C TYR A 267 1.95 6.11 6.59
N VAL A 268 3.25 6.00 6.30
CA VAL A 268 4.08 7.09 5.79
C VAL A 268 4.87 6.60 4.58
N LEU A 269 4.74 7.28 3.43
CA LEU A 269 5.45 6.91 2.20
C LEU A 269 6.97 7.06 2.38
N ARG A 270 7.71 5.97 2.24
CA ARG A 270 9.17 5.97 2.41
C ARG A 270 9.87 6.38 1.12
N PRO A 271 10.65 7.46 1.11
CA PRO A 271 11.40 7.86 -0.08
C PRO A 271 12.55 6.87 -0.32
N ARG A 272 12.83 6.58 -1.59
CA ARG A 272 14.09 5.97 -2.02
C ARG A 272 14.89 6.96 -2.86
N ASN A 273 14.26 7.53 -3.88
CA ASN A 273 14.81 8.61 -4.69
C ASN A 273 13.66 9.30 -5.43
N VAL A 274 13.08 10.34 -4.85
CA VAL A 274 11.85 10.94 -5.38
C VAL A 274 11.85 12.46 -5.24
N THR A 275 11.39 13.18 -6.26
CA THR A 275 11.12 14.61 -6.14
C THR A 275 9.84 14.88 -5.33
N LEU A 276 9.78 16.02 -4.63
CA LEU A 276 8.56 16.44 -3.95
C LEU A 276 7.39 16.65 -4.91
N GLU A 277 7.66 17.02 -6.16
CA GLU A 277 6.63 17.13 -7.20
C GLU A 277 6.03 15.77 -7.51
N THR A 278 6.85 14.77 -7.84
CA THR A 278 6.41 13.38 -8.08
C THR A 278 5.68 12.82 -6.85
N LEU A 279 6.22 13.04 -5.65
CA LEU A 279 5.55 12.62 -4.42
C LEU A 279 4.15 13.25 -4.28
N ALA A 280 4.00 14.55 -4.55
CA ALA A 280 2.72 15.24 -4.44
C ALA A 280 1.70 14.74 -5.48
N ARG A 281 2.15 14.37 -6.69
CA ARG A 281 1.33 13.80 -7.76
C ARG A 281 0.83 12.39 -7.42
N VAL A 282 1.64 11.60 -6.71
CA VAL A 282 1.26 10.24 -6.28
C VAL A 282 0.46 10.24 -4.98
N TYR A 283 0.86 11.04 -3.98
CA TYR A 283 0.27 11.04 -2.65
C TYR A 283 -1.22 11.40 -2.66
N ARG A 284 -1.63 12.42 -3.44
CA ARG A 284 -3.02 12.89 -3.43
C ARG A 284 -4.00 11.85 -3.97
N PRO A 285 -3.82 11.27 -5.18
CA PRO A 285 -4.70 10.19 -5.65
C PRO A 285 -4.60 8.94 -4.78
N PHE A 286 -3.40 8.59 -4.28
CA PHE A 286 -3.24 7.45 -3.38
C PHE A 286 -4.05 7.62 -2.09
N ASN A 287 -3.99 8.80 -1.47
CA ASN A 287 -4.78 9.12 -0.28
C ASN A 287 -6.28 9.02 -0.54
N ALA A 288 -6.75 9.42 -1.73
CA ALA A 288 -8.15 9.32 -2.13
C ALA A 288 -8.65 7.88 -2.30
N VAL A 289 -7.78 6.95 -2.71
CA VAL A 289 -8.13 5.52 -2.87
C VAL A 289 -7.82 4.66 -1.65
N MET A 290 -7.25 5.23 -0.58
CA MET A 290 -6.95 4.48 0.63
C MET A 290 -8.15 4.43 1.59
N TRP A 291 -9.00 3.41 1.43
CA TRP A 291 -10.20 3.17 2.24
C TRP A 291 -9.94 2.32 3.49
N PRO A 292 -10.61 2.61 4.64
CA PRO A 292 -10.55 1.77 5.84
C PRO A 292 -10.86 0.30 5.56
N ASN A 293 -10.04 -0.60 6.09
CA ASN A 293 -10.24 -2.05 6.01
C ASN A 293 -9.74 -2.74 7.28
N THR A 294 -9.82 -4.07 7.35
CA THR A 294 -9.23 -4.86 8.43
C THR A 294 -7.70 -4.73 8.42
N ALA A 295 -7.05 -5.05 9.54
CA ALA A 295 -5.68 -4.63 9.80
C ALA A 295 -4.69 -5.11 8.74
N ILE A 296 -4.68 -6.40 8.41
CA ILE A 296 -3.73 -6.98 7.45
C ILE A 296 -4.17 -6.68 6.02
N LYS A 297 -5.47 -6.79 5.72
CA LYS A 297 -5.96 -6.48 4.38
C LYS A 297 -5.63 -5.03 3.97
N MET A 298 -5.74 -4.08 4.90
CA MET A 298 -5.38 -2.69 4.63
C MET A 298 -3.90 -2.51 4.31
N ASP A 299 -2.99 -3.27 4.93
CA ASP A 299 -1.55 -3.23 4.58
C ASP A 299 -1.32 -3.69 3.14
N VAL A 300 -1.92 -4.83 2.76
CA VAL A 300 -1.81 -5.39 1.40
C VAL A 300 -2.36 -4.41 0.36
N LEU A 301 -3.55 -3.88 0.61
CA LEU A 301 -4.19 -2.93 -0.29
C LEU A 301 -3.44 -1.60 -0.37
N ALA A 302 -2.79 -1.15 0.71
CA ALA A 302 -1.97 0.06 0.67
C ALA A 302 -0.79 -0.08 -0.31
N ALA A 303 -0.09 -1.21 -0.28
CA ALA A 303 1.01 -1.49 -1.21
C ALA A 303 0.53 -1.58 -2.68
N ILE A 304 -0.54 -2.36 -2.92
CA ILE A 304 -1.13 -2.52 -4.27
C ILE A 304 -1.58 -1.16 -4.82
N ARG A 305 -2.39 -0.40 -4.05
CA ARG A 305 -2.95 0.88 -4.50
C ARG A 305 -1.91 1.97 -4.66
N CYS A 306 -0.88 2.00 -3.80
CA CYS A 306 0.23 2.95 -3.97
C CYS A 306 0.94 2.70 -5.30
N THR A 307 1.16 1.44 -5.65
CA THR A 307 1.84 1.03 -6.89
C THR A 307 1.00 1.31 -8.12
N ASP A 308 -0.28 0.97 -8.05
CA ASP A 308 -1.27 1.24 -9.11
C ASP A 308 -1.37 2.73 -9.44
N VAL A 309 -1.52 3.58 -8.41
CA VAL A 309 -1.54 5.04 -8.57
C VAL A 309 -0.22 5.56 -9.13
N PHE A 310 0.92 5.01 -8.69
CA PHE A 310 2.21 5.44 -9.22
C PHE A 310 2.30 5.17 -10.73
N LEU A 311 1.91 3.98 -11.18
CA LEU A 311 1.87 3.61 -12.60
C LEU A 311 0.87 4.46 -13.38
N GLU A 312 -0.30 4.74 -12.81
CA GLU A 312 -1.31 5.62 -13.42
C GLU A 312 -0.75 7.02 -13.68
N GLN A 313 -0.14 7.64 -12.67
CA GLN A 313 0.46 8.96 -12.81
C GLN A 313 1.65 8.97 -13.77
N TRP A 314 2.43 7.89 -13.79
CA TRP A 314 3.52 7.70 -14.77
C TRP A 314 2.95 7.69 -16.19
N LEU A 315 1.99 6.82 -16.48
CA LEU A 315 1.35 6.68 -17.80
C LEU A 315 0.68 7.98 -18.26
N ALA A 316 0.11 8.74 -17.33
CA ALA A 316 -0.47 10.06 -17.60
C ALA A 316 0.57 11.18 -17.85
N GLY A 317 1.87 10.85 -17.85
CA GLY A 317 2.97 11.81 -18.06
C GLY A 317 3.08 12.85 -16.95
N GLN A 318 2.53 12.57 -15.75
CA GLN A 318 2.47 13.53 -14.64
C GLN A 318 3.72 13.52 -13.75
N LEU A 319 4.61 12.55 -13.92
CA LEU A 319 5.80 12.36 -13.09
C LEU A 319 7.06 12.85 -13.81
N VAL A 320 7.82 13.71 -13.16
CA VAL A 320 8.92 14.47 -13.79
C VAL A 320 10.25 13.70 -13.85
N ASP A 321 10.48 12.80 -12.90
CA ASP A 321 11.76 12.13 -12.69
C ASP A 321 11.74 10.62 -12.92
N VAL A 322 10.65 10.08 -13.47
CA VAL A 322 10.56 8.67 -13.88
C VAL A 322 11.10 8.45 -15.28
N ARG A 323 11.74 7.31 -15.53
CA ARG A 323 12.32 6.93 -16.83
C ARG A 323 12.06 5.45 -17.11
N TYR A 324 11.92 5.09 -18.38
CA TYR A 324 11.85 3.68 -18.77
C TYR A 324 13.09 2.91 -18.28
N GLY A 325 12.91 1.63 -17.95
CA GLY A 325 13.90 0.81 -17.25
C GLY A 325 13.91 1.00 -15.73
N GLN A 326 13.01 1.81 -15.17
CA GLN A 326 12.80 1.95 -13.73
C GLN A 326 11.47 1.32 -13.30
N GLN A 327 11.27 1.20 -11.99
CA GLN A 327 10.03 0.74 -11.38
C GLN A 327 9.55 1.68 -10.26
N PRO A 328 8.27 1.64 -9.83
CA PRO A 328 7.77 2.47 -8.74
C PRO A 328 8.63 2.39 -7.46
N GLY A 329 9.13 1.18 -7.20
CA GLY A 329 10.01 0.86 -6.08
C GLY A 329 11.36 1.58 -6.02
N ASP A 330 11.82 2.14 -7.14
CA ASP A 330 13.06 2.93 -7.23
C ASP A 330 12.88 4.35 -6.67
N HIS A 331 11.63 4.82 -6.63
CA HIS A 331 11.25 6.16 -6.18
C HIS A 331 10.72 6.15 -4.75
N VAL A 332 9.75 5.27 -4.49
CA VAL A 332 9.13 5.05 -3.16
C VAL A 332 9.33 3.59 -2.79
N SER A 333 10.08 3.32 -1.72
CA SER A 333 10.42 1.94 -1.34
C SER A 333 9.24 1.18 -0.71
N GLY A 334 8.28 1.91 -0.12
CA GLY A 334 7.17 1.31 0.61
C GLY A 334 6.50 2.29 1.57
N LEU A 335 5.84 1.73 2.58
CA LEU A 335 5.18 2.47 3.65
C LEU A 335 5.74 2.03 5.00
N ALA A 336 6.15 2.99 5.81
CA ALA A 336 6.40 2.76 7.24
C ALA A 336 5.07 2.89 7.99
N VAL A 337 4.79 1.95 8.90
CA VAL A 337 3.48 1.77 9.52
C VAL A 337 3.60 1.73 11.04
N ALA A 338 2.77 2.50 11.73
CA ALA A 338 2.46 2.26 13.14
C ALA A 338 1.02 1.80 13.28
N PHE A 339 0.83 0.72 14.05
CA PHE A 339 -0.48 0.22 14.44
C PHE A 339 -0.75 0.59 15.89
N TYR A 340 -1.90 1.22 16.13
CA TYR A 340 -2.33 1.69 17.43
C TYR A 340 -3.55 0.92 17.89
N LYS A 341 -3.45 0.32 19.08
CA LYS A 341 -4.58 -0.28 19.77
C LYS A 341 -5.42 0.80 20.44
N ASP A 342 -6.73 0.73 20.25
CA ASP A 342 -7.66 1.56 20.99
C ASP A 342 -7.81 1.07 22.44
N MET A 343 -7.59 1.98 23.38
CA MET A 343 -7.73 1.77 24.81
C MET A 343 -8.89 2.62 25.39
N GLY A 344 -9.81 3.08 24.52
CA GLY A 344 -10.92 3.96 24.87
C GLY A 344 -10.51 5.43 24.86
N ASN A 345 -9.95 5.91 25.98
CA ASN A 345 -9.54 7.32 26.11
C ASN A 345 -8.12 7.59 25.58
N ALA A 346 -7.38 6.56 25.20
CA ALA A 346 -6.02 6.64 24.72
C ALA A 346 -5.79 5.63 23.59
N SER A 347 -4.68 5.79 22.88
CA SER A 347 -4.21 4.80 21.91
C SER A 347 -2.78 4.44 22.25
N THR A 348 -2.43 3.16 22.11
CA THR A 348 -1.08 2.64 22.39
C THR A 348 -0.51 1.99 21.14
N VAL A 349 0.76 2.26 20.83
CA VAL A 349 1.44 1.60 19.71
C VAL A 349 1.59 0.11 20.03
N LEU A 350 0.99 -0.73 19.20
CA LEU A 350 1.04 -2.18 19.30
C LEU A 350 2.13 -2.76 18.39
N ASN A 351 2.33 -2.16 17.21
CA ASN A 351 3.28 -2.68 16.24
C ASN A 351 3.85 -1.55 15.38
N LEU A 352 5.13 -1.71 15.01
CA LEU A 352 5.80 -0.97 13.95
C LEU A 352 6.12 -1.95 12.82
N ALA A 353 5.84 -1.57 11.59
CA ALA A 353 6.11 -2.41 10.43
C ALA A 353 6.53 -1.58 9.23
N GLU A 354 7.15 -2.25 8.27
CA GLU A 354 7.40 -1.73 6.93
C GLU A 354 6.69 -2.63 5.93
N ILE A 355 5.99 -2.00 4.98
CA ILE A 355 5.33 -2.69 3.86
C ILE A 355 5.97 -2.17 2.59
N SER A 356 6.70 -3.02 1.87
CA SER A 356 7.29 -2.62 0.59
C SER A 356 6.23 -2.54 -0.50
N VAL A 357 6.42 -1.66 -1.47
CA VAL A 357 5.73 -1.80 -2.77
C VAL A 357 6.34 -2.99 -3.54
N PRO A 358 5.60 -3.64 -4.46
CA PRO A 358 6.15 -4.59 -5.43
C PRO A 358 7.39 -4.07 -6.15
N GLN A 359 8.37 -4.95 -6.35
CA GLN A 359 9.69 -4.61 -6.91
C GLN A 359 10.05 -5.53 -8.10
N TRP A 360 9.02 -5.95 -8.83
CA TRP A 360 9.07 -6.83 -10.00
C TRP A 360 8.36 -6.18 -11.20
N MET A 361 8.28 -4.84 -11.23
CA MET A 361 7.52 -4.07 -12.23
C MET A 361 8.39 -3.04 -12.93
N THR A 362 9.51 -3.47 -13.51
CA THR A 362 10.31 -2.61 -14.39
C THR A 362 9.47 -2.23 -15.60
N VAL A 363 9.36 -0.93 -15.86
CA VAL A 363 8.56 -0.36 -16.94
C VAL A 363 9.49 0.09 -18.07
N ASP A 364 9.48 -0.65 -19.17
CA ASP A 364 10.22 -0.33 -20.40
C ASP A 364 9.33 0.33 -21.46
N THR A 365 8.02 0.04 -21.42
CA THR A 365 7.03 0.59 -22.36
C THR A 365 5.71 0.95 -21.68
N PRO A 366 4.89 1.85 -22.28
CA PRO A 366 3.53 2.11 -21.81
C PRO A 366 2.65 0.86 -21.73
N GLU A 367 2.75 -0.03 -22.72
CA GLU A 367 1.95 -1.25 -22.81
C GLU A 367 2.25 -2.19 -21.63
N GLN A 368 3.52 -2.28 -21.24
CA GLN A 368 3.94 -3.07 -20.09
C GLN A 368 3.39 -2.48 -18.77
N ALA A 369 3.42 -1.16 -18.61
CA ALA A 369 2.81 -0.51 -17.44
C ALA A 369 1.29 -0.75 -17.38
N GLN A 370 0.58 -0.72 -18.52
CA GLN A 370 -0.85 -1.06 -18.57
C GLN A 370 -1.10 -2.53 -18.21
N ALA A 371 -0.24 -3.45 -18.65
CA ALA A 371 -0.30 -4.85 -18.25
C ALA A 371 -0.11 -5.03 -16.73
N TYR A 372 0.82 -4.29 -16.12
CA TYR A 372 0.98 -4.30 -14.67
C TYR A 372 -0.23 -3.73 -13.93
N GLN A 373 -0.91 -2.70 -14.45
CA GLN A 373 -2.15 -2.21 -13.86
C GLN A 373 -3.26 -3.27 -13.92
N ALA A 374 -3.41 -3.97 -15.04
CA ALA A 374 -4.38 -5.07 -15.15
C ALA A 374 -4.09 -6.21 -14.18
N LEU A 375 -2.80 -6.53 -13.99
CA LEU A 375 -2.33 -7.51 -13.02
C LEU A 375 -2.64 -7.06 -11.58
N LEU A 376 -2.31 -5.82 -11.21
CA LEU A 376 -2.60 -5.24 -9.89
C LEU A 376 -4.10 -5.22 -9.58
N GLU A 377 -4.94 -4.94 -10.59
CA GLU A 377 -6.39 -4.96 -10.46
C GLU A 377 -6.92 -6.37 -10.17
N GLU A 378 -6.40 -7.39 -10.86
CA GLU A 378 -6.76 -8.78 -10.57
C GLU A 378 -6.35 -9.19 -9.15
N HIS A 379 -5.13 -8.82 -8.75
CA HIS A 379 -4.61 -9.05 -7.41
C HIS A 379 -5.47 -8.35 -6.34
N ARG A 380 -5.92 -7.11 -6.60
CA ARG A 380 -6.84 -6.38 -5.74
C ARG A 380 -8.16 -7.11 -5.55
N ARG A 381 -8.77 -7.62 -6.63
CA ARG A 381 -10.04 -8.40 -6.55
C ARG A 381 -9.88 -9.66 -5.70
N VAL A 382 -8.77 -10.38 -5.86
CA VAL A 382 -8.46 -11.55 -5.03
C VAL A 382 -8.37 -11.18 -3.56
N VAL A 383 -7.58 -10.16 -3.21
CA VAL A 383 -7.39 -9.69 -1.83
C VAL A 383 -8.69 -9.15 -1.22
N ASP A 384 -9.45 -8.35 -1.98
CA ASP A 384 -10.72 -7.77 -1.52
C ASP A 384 -11.74 -8.85 -1.18
N SER A 385 -11.71 -9.98 -1.90
CA SER A 385 -12.59 -11.11 -1.64
C SER A 385 -12.31 -11.82 -0.31
N LEU A 386 -11.14 -11.66 0.32
CA LEU A 386 -10.76 -12.39 1.54
C LEU A 386 -11.40 -11.78 2.80
N ASP A 387 -11.69 -12.56 3.82
CA ASP A 387 -12.26 -12.07 5.08
C ASP A 387 -11.30 -12.36 6.24
N GLU A 388 -10.68 -11.31 6.78
CA GLU A 388 -9.72 -11.40 7.88
C GLU A 388 -10.35 -11.92 9.19
N GLY A 389 -11.69 -11.90 9.30
CA GLY A 389 -12.40 -12.52 10.42
C GLY A 389 -12.36 -14.06 10.40
N ARG A 390 -11.97 -14.69 9.29
CA ARG A 390 -11.85 -16.14 9.14
C ARG A 390 -10.39 -16.57 9.20
N GLY A 391 -10.06 -17.52 10.08
CA GLY A 391 -8.67 -17.87 10.39
C GLY A 391 -7.84 -18.39 9.20
N ASP A 392 -8.48 -19.08 8.24
CA ASP A 392 -7.85 -19.53 7.00
C ASP A 392 -7.51 -18.35 6.07
N GLN A 393 -8.45 -17.43 5.89
CA GLN A 393 -8.30 -16.25 5.02
C GLN A 393 -7.40 -15.18 5.65
N TYR A 394 -7.37 -15.08 6.97
CA TYR A 394 -6.37 -14.32 7.71
C TYR A 394 -4.94 -14.77 7.37
N ARG A 395 -4.68 -16.09 7.38
CA ARG A 395 -3.37 -16.64 7.02
C ARG A 395 -3.02 -16.35 5.57
N LEU A 396 -4.00 -16.43 4.66
CA LEU A 396 -3.80 -16.04 3.26
C LEU A 396 -3.37 -14.57 3.15
N LEU A 397 -4.05 -13.65 3.84
CA LEU A 397 -3.66 -12.24 3.86
C LEU A 397 -2.24 -12.02 4.42
N GLN A 398 -1.84 -12.78 5.44
CA GLN A 398 -0.47 -12.74 5.96
C GLN A 398 0.55 -13.18 4.91
N ARG A 399 0.35 -14.34 4.27
CA ARG A 399 1.25 -14.83 3.21
C ARG A 399 1.36 -13.86 2.05
N TYR A 400 0.24 -13.24 1.68
CA TYR A 400 0.23 -12.25 0.63
C TYR A 400 0.98 -10.96 1.01
N ARG A 401 0.83 -10.49 2.26
CA ARG A 401 1.59 -9.37 2.82
C ARG A 401 3.10 -9.65 2.82
N ASP A 402 3.49 -10.87 3.18
CA ASP A 402 4.88 -11.32 3.19
C ASP A 402 5.45 -11.39 1.76
N PHE A 403 4.67 -11.87 0.78
CA PHE A 403 5.04 -11.87 -0.63
C PHE A 403 5.35 -10.46 -1.15
N LEU A 404 4.45 -9.50 -0.91
CA LEU A 404 4.65 -8.11 -1.35
C LEU A 404 5.92 -7.48 -0.76
N SER A 405 6.23 -7.81 0.49
CA SER A 405 7.37 -7.24 1.20
C SER A 405 8.70 -7.98 0.95
N GLY A 406 8.63 -9.29 0.73
CA GLY A 406 9.77 -10.20 0.76
C GLY A 406 10.51 -10.39 -0.57
N ARG A 407 9.91 -10.01 -1.70
CA ARG A 407 10.51 -10.18 -3.05
C ARG A 407 10.88 -11.63 -3.39
N ILE A 408 10.21 -12.60 -2.78
CA ILE A 408 10.42 -14.04 -3.00
C ILE A 408 9.07 -14.70 -3.29
N LEU A 409 9.06 -15.75 -4.11
CA LEU A 409 7.83 -16.41 -4.55
C LEU A 409 7.25 -17.39 -3.51
N ASP A 410 8.02 -17.86 -2.53
CA ASP A 410 7.56 -18.86 -1.56
C ASP A 410 6.24 -18.47 -0.84
N PRO A 411 6.10 -17.26 -0.26
CA PRO A 411 4.84 -16.86 0.38
C PRO A 411 3.69 -16.75 -0.64
N PHE A 412 3.99 -16.43 -1.90
CA PHE A 412 2.99 -16.40 -2.97
C PHE A 412 2.52 -17.80 -3.36
N PHE A 413 3.42 -18.79 -3.40
CA PHE A 413 3.04 -20.18 -3.64
C PHE A 413 2.21 -20.75 -2.50
N GLU A 414 2.58 -20.48 -1.25
CA GLU A 414 1.76 -20.85 -0.08
C GLU A 414 0.38 -20.19 -0.12
N PHE A 415 0.31 -18.92 -0.55
CA PHE A 415 -0.95 -18.24 -0.79
C PHE A 415 -1.79 -18.97 -1.85
N ASN A 416 -1.22 -19.28 -3.02
CA ASN A 416 -1.93 -19.96 -4.11
C ASN A 416 -2.45 -21.34 -3.68
N ALA A 417 -1.66 -22.11 -2.94
CA ALA A 417 -2.07 -23.41 -2.42
C ALA A 417 -3.33 -23.32 -1.54
N GLY A 418 -3.32 -22.41 -0.56
CA GLY A 418 -4.49 -22.21 0.30
C GLY A 418 -5.67 -21.57 -0.44
N TYR A 419 -5.40 -20.64 -1.36
CA TYR A 419 -6.41 -19.93 -2.14
C TYR A 419 -7.11 -20.85 -3.16
N ALA A 420 -6.40 -21.83 -3.72
CA ALA A 420 -6.99 -22.87 -4.57
C ALA A 420 -8.09 -23.66 -3.85
N SER A 421 -7.84 -24.04 -2.59
CA SER A 421 -8.82 -24.72 -1.73
C SER A 421 -10.02 -23.82 -1.42
N LEU A 422 -9.76 -22.56 -1.10
CA LEU A 422 -10.82 -21.56 -0.85
C LEU A 422 -11.69 -21.33 -2.10
N THR A 423 -11.07 -21.23 -3.27
CA THR A 423 -11.74 -21.06 -4.56
C THR A 423 -12.70 -22.21 -4.83
N MET A 424 -12.25 -23.45 -4.69
CA MET A 424 -13.12 -24.63 -4.87
C MET A 424 -14.30 -24.61 -3.89
N SER A 425 -14.05 -24.25 -2.63
CA SER A 425 -15.10 -24.19 -1.60
C SER A 425 -16.15 -23.10 -1.89
N ARG A 426 -15.72 -21.92 -2.38
CA ARG A 426 -16.64 -20.85 -2.76
C ARG A 426 -17.48 -21.23 -3.97
N MET A 427 -16.86 -21.77 -5.01
CA MET A 427 -17.57 -22.22 -6.21
C MET A 427 -18.59 -23.31 -5.89
N GLU A 428 -18.29 -24.23 -4.97
CA GLU A 428 -19.25 -25.23 -4.50
C GLU A 428 -20.50 -24.62 -3.86
N ARG A 429 -20.34 -23.48 -3.19
CA ARG A 429 -21.43 -22.74 -2.54
C ARG A 429 -22.11 -21.73 -3.46
N GLY A 430 -21.76 -21.69 -4.75
CA GLY A 430 -22.24 -20.67 -5.69
C GLY A 430 -21.75 -19.26 -5.36
N GLN A 431 -20.70 -19.11 -4.56
CA GLN A 431 -20.15 -17.82 -4.15
C GLN A 431 -19.12 -17.30 -5.17
N TRP A 432 -19.05 -15.98 -5.30
CA TRP A 432 -18.05 -15.32 -6.14
C TRP A 432 -16.62 -15.70 -5.71
N ALA A 433 -15.83 -16.17 -6.67
CA ALA A 433 -14.48 -16.66 -6.47
C ALA A 433 -13.55 -16.08 -7.56
N PRO A 434 -12.97 -14.89 -7.35
CA PRO A 434 -12.01 -14.33 -8.30
C PRO A 434 -10.78 -15.24 -8.37
N ARG A 435 -10.19 -15.37 -9.56
CA ARG A 435 -9.03 -16.23 -9.82
C ARG A 435 -7.97 -15.43 -10.56
N PHE A 436 -6.70 -15.74 -10.29
CA PHE A 436 -5.60 -15.26 -11.11
C PHE A 436 -5.72 -15.79 -12.53
N SER A 437 -5.27 -15.00 -13.50
CA SER A 437 -5.14 -15.45 -14.88
C SER A 437 -3.78 -16.09 -15.12
N THR A 438 -3.72 -17.06 -16.03
CA THR A 438 -2.44 -17.68 -16.43
C THR A 438 -1.46 -16.64 -16.96
N GLN A 439 -1.95 -15.70 -17.78
CA GLN A 439 -1.15 -14.62 -18.36
C GLN A 439 -0.53 -13.70 -17.29
N HIS A 440 -1.30 -13.29 -16.29
CA HIS A 440 -0.77 -12.44 -15.22
C HIS A 440 0.19 -13.18 -14.29
N LEU A 441 -0.06 -14.46 -14.02
CA LEU A 441 0.87 -15.30 -13.25
C LEU A 441 2.21 -15.45 -13.98
N GLU A 442 2.17 -15.66 -15.30
CA GLU A 442 3.37 -15.74 -16.13
C GLU A 442 4.20 -14.45 -16.05
N VAL A 443 3.57 -13.29 -16.29
CA VAL A 443 4.23 -11.98 -16.16
C VAL A 443 4.85 -11.81 -14.78
N LEU A 444 4.10 -12.10 -13.71
CA LEU A 444 4.58 -11.97 -12.33
C LEU A 444 5.80 -12.86 -12.05
N ILE A 445 5.72 -14.13 -12.44
CA ILE A 445 6.76 -15.11 -12.15
C ILE A 445 8.03 -14.79 -12.93
N MET A 446 7.90 -14.46 -14.22
CA MET A 446 9.05 -14.10 -15.06
C MET A 446 9.75 -12.83 -14.57
N THR A 447 9.00 -11.82 -14.10
CA THR A 447 9.60 -10.57 -13.61
C THR A 447 10.17 -10.70 -12.20
N THR A 448 9.79 -11.74 -11.44
CA THR A 448 10.33 -12.01 -10.10
C THR A 448 11.51 -12.99 -10.16
N GLU A 449 11.40 -14.08 -10.92
CA GLU A 449 12.40 -15.14 -11.07
C GLU A 449 12.49 -15.62 -12.53
N GLU A 450 13.23 -14.89 -13.36
CA GLU A 450 13.40 -15.18 -14.80
C GLU A 450 13.85 -16.62 -15.10
N LYS A 451 14.64 -17.24 -14.21
CA LYS A 451 15.09 -18.64 -14.32
C LYS A 451 13.94 -19.66 -14.41
N LEU A 452 12.71 -19.30 -14.02
CA LEU A 452 11.54 -20.19 -14.10
C LEU A 452 10.85 -20.14 -15.47
N SER A 453 11.23 -19.22 -16.36
CA SER A 453 10.66 -19.08 -17.71
C SER A 453 10.67 -20.39 -18.53
N PRO A 454 11.71 -21.25 -18.47
CA PRO A 454 11.70 -22.52 -19.18
C PRO A 454 10.58 -23.47 -18.76
N ILE A 455 10.15 -23.42 -17.49
CA ILE A 455 8.99 -24.20 -17.00
C ILE A 455 7.71 -23.68 -17.65
N LEU A 456 7.53 -22.35 -17.69
CA LEU A 456 6.30 -21.72 -18.16
C LEU A 456 6.10 -21.88 -19.67
N ASN A 457 7.20 -21.91 -20.44
CA ASN A 457 7.23 -22.12 -21.88
C ASN A 457 7.20 -23.61 -22.29
N ASN A 458 7.16 -24.53 -21.33
CA ASN A 458 7.18 -25.97 -21.61
C ASN A 458 5.76 -26.50 -21.91
N ASP A 459 5.56 -27.06 -23.10
CA ASP A 459 4.27 -27.62 -23.54
C ASP A 459 3.76 -28.70 -22.58
N GLY A 460 4.64 -29.58 -22.11
CA GLY A 460 4.29 -30.63 -21.14
C GLY A 460 3.75 -30.06 -19.84
N PHE A 461 4.42 -29.05 -19.28
CA PHE A 461 3.94 -28.33 -18.09
C PHE A 461 2.57 -27.69 -18.33
N GLN A 462 2.39 -26.97 -19.44
CA GLN A 462 1.13 -26.32 -19.79
C GLN A 462 -0.02 -27.33 -19.95
N ASN A 463 0.24 -28.46 -20.59
CA ASN A 463 -0.72 -29.55 -20.78
C ASN A 463 -1.13 -30.18 -19.44
N VAL A 464 -0.17 -30.42 -18.55
CA VAL A 464 -0.44 -30.95 -17.21
C VAL A 464 -1.20 -29.95 -16.33
N ALA A 465 -0.82 -28.66 -16.34
CA ALA A 465 -1.56 -27.61 -15.64
C ALA A 465 -3.01 -27.50 -16.16
N THR A 466 -3.20 -27.61 -17.47
CA THR A 466 -4.53 -27.64 -18.11
C THR A 466 -5.34 -28.86 -17.69
N ALA A 467 -4.71 -30.04 -17.58
CA ALA A 467 -5.38 -31.24 -17.07
C ALA A 467 -5.84 -31.08 -15.61
N ILE A 468 -5.02 -30.46 -14.74
CA ILE A 468 -5.40 -30.12 -13.37
C ILE A 468 -6.62 -29.20 -13.38
N ARG A 469 -6.61 -28.13 -14.19
CA ARG A 469 -7.70 -27.16 -14.30
C ARG A 469 -9.00 -27.82 -14.77
N ARG A 470 -8.90 -28.63 -15.80
CA ARG A 470 -10.00 -29.40 -16.40
C ARG A 470 -10.55 -30.46 -15.47
N SER A 471 -9.83 -30.85 -14.42
CA SER A 471 -10.27 -31.82 -13.41
C SER A 471 -10.76 -31.20 -12.10
N THR A 472 -10.60 -29.88 -11.93
CA THR A 472 -10.87 -29.19 -10.66
C THR A 472 -11.84 -28.02 -10.88
N VAL A 473 -11.32 -26.83 -11.15
CA VAL A 473 -12.08 -25.57 -11.20
C VAL A 473 -13.08 -25.52 -12.34
N ILE A 474 -12.79 -26.10 -13.52
CA ILE A 474 -13.71 -26.07 -14.67
C ILE A 474 -14.96 -26.92 -14.41
N PRO A 475 -14.86 -28.22 -14.05
CA PRO A 475 -16.04 -29.01 -13.67
C PRO A 475 -16.81 -28.42 -12.50
N GLN A 476 -16.13 -27.84 -11.51
CA GLN A 476 -16.76 -27.18 -10.37
C GLN A 476 -17.54 -25.92 -10.79
N TYR A 477 -17.03 -25.16 -11.76
CA TYR A 477 -17.72 -24.01 -12.34
C TYR A 477 -19.00 -24.42 -13.07
N PHE A 478 -18.96 -25.46 -13.92
CA PHE A 478 -20.15 -26.00 -14.57
C PHE A 478 -21.20 -26.46 -13.56
N LYS A 479 -20.78 -27.23 -12.54
CA LYS A 479 -21.68 -27.69 -11.47
C LYS A 479 -22.36 -26.53 -10.75
N ALA A 480 -21.65 -25.43 -10.51
CA ALA A 480 -22.19 -24.24 -9.85
C ALA A 480 -23.26 -23.52 -10.69
N ARG A 481 -23.20 -23.64 -12.03
CA ARG A 481 -24.21 -23.11 -12.96
C ARG A 481 -25.40 -24.04 -13.19
N GLY A 482 -25.47 -25.16 -12.47
CA GLY A 482 -26.51 -26.17 -12.66
C GLY A 482 -26.21 -27.20 -13.76
N ASP A 483 -25.12 -27.01 -14.51
CA ASP A 483 -24.66 -27.95 -15.53
C ASP A 483 -23.79 -29.04 -14.91
N LYS A 484 -24.35 -30.23 -14.74
CA LYS A 484 -23.55 -31.41 -14.41
C LYS A 484 -22.78 -31.85 -15.66
N GLY A 485 -21.64 -31.21 -15.89
CA GLY A 485 -20.70 -31.60 -16.94
C GLY A 485 -20.33 -33.09 -16.85
N PRO A 486 -19.83 -33.70 -17.93
CA PRO A 486 -19.67 -35.15 -18.02
C PRO A 486 -18.56 -35.73 -17.15
N TYR A 487 -17.77 -34.88 -16.48
CA TYR A 487 -16.56 -35.28 -15.77
C TYR A 487 -16.63 -35.07 -14.26
N ALA A 488 -15.90 -35.90 -13.51
CA ALA A 488 -15.78 -35.81 -12.07
C ALA A 488 -14.92 -34.61 -11.63
N ILE A 489 -15.25 -34.10 -10.44
CA ILE A 489 -14.50 -33.02 -9.76
C ILE A 489 -13.51 -33.65 -8.79
N ARG A 490 -12.22 -33.36 -8.95
CA ARG A 490 -11.16 -33.85 -8.06
C ARG A 490 -10.88 -32.88 -6.92
N TYR A 491 -11.62 -33.02 -5.82
CA TYR A 491 -11.38 -32.22 -4.62
C TYR A 491 -10.03 -32.56 -3.97
N GLY A 492 -9.30 -31.54 -3.50
CA GLY A 492 -8.04 -31.73 -2.77
C GLY A 492 -6.81 -32.10 -3.62
N LEU A 493 -6.93 -32.18 -4.95
CA LEU A 493 -5.82 -32.54 -5.85
C LEU A 493 -4.57 -31.68 -5.62
N GLY A 494 -4.71 -30.35 -5.62
CA GLY A 494 -3.57 -29.45 -5.38
C GLY A 494 -2.87 -29.69 -4.04
N ASN A 495 -3.64 -29.91 -2.97
CA ASN A 495 -3.07 -30.19 -1.65
C ASN A 495 -2.34 -31.53 -1.59
N ASP A 496 -2.86 -32.56 -2.27
CA ASP A 496 -2.19 -33.87 -2.32
C ASP A 496 -0.87 -33.80 -3.09
N LEU A 497 -0.87 -33.11 -4.23
CA LEU A 497 0.34 -32.87 -5.03
C LEU A 497 1.41 -32.11 -4.20
N LEU A 498 1.02 -31.01 -3.57
CA LEU A 498 1.95 -30.18 -2.76
C LEU A 498 2.49 -30.91 -1.53
N ARG A 499 1.64 -31.71 -0.86
CA ARG A 499 2.08 -32.50 0.30
C ARG A 499 3.15 -33.52 -0.07
N ARG A 500 3.07 -34.10 -1.27
CA ARG A 500 4.03 -35.10 -1.77
C ARG A 500 5.22 -34.46 -2.48
N ALA A 501 5.16 -33.17 -2.82
CA ALA A 501 6.21 -32.43 -3.52
C ALA A 501 7.54 -32.35 -2.75
N ALA A 502 7.55 -32.60 -1.44
CA ALA A 502 8.78 -32.69 -0.64
C ALA A 502 9.71 -33.84 -1.08
N TYR A 503 9.17 -34.89 -1.71
CA TYR A 503 9.92 -36.05 -2.19
C TYR A 503 9.64 -36.27 -3.69
N PRO A 504 10.62 -36.08 -4.58
CA PRO A 504 10.42 -36.16 -6.04
C PRO A 504 9.71 -37.44 -6.49
N GLU A 505 10.11 -38.59 -5.98
CA GLU A 505 9.50 -39.89 -6.33
C GLU A 505 8.02 -39.96 -5.94
N GLN A 506 7.66 -39.48 -4.74
CA GLN A 506 6.26 -39.47 -4.29
C GLN A 506 5.40 -38.49 -5.10
N PHE A 507 6.00 -37.37 -5.49
CA PHE A 507 5.34 -36.38 -6.34
C PHE A 507 5.10 -36.92 -7.75
N ILE A 508 6.12 -37.49 -8.39
CA ILE A 508 6.03 -38.11 -9.72
C ILE A 508 5.00 -39.24 -9.70
N GLN A 509 5.00 -40.08 -8.66
CA GLN A 509 4.00 -41.13 -8.50
C GLN A 509 2.58 -40.56 -8.44
N ALA A 510 2.34 -39.55 -7.60
CA ALA A 510 1.00 -38.96 -7.46
C ALA A 510 0.54 -38.26 -8.73
N LEU A 511 1.46 -37.58 -9.42
CA LEU A 511 1.19 -36.93 -10.70
C LEU A 511 0.87 -37.98 -11.77
N GLY A 512 1.63 -39.07 -11.85
CA GLY A 512 1.39 -40.18 -12.77
C GLY A 512 0.05 -40.88 -12.53
N GLU A 513 -0.30 -41.16 -11.27
CA GLU A 513 -1.61 -41.69 -10.87
C GLU A 513 -2.74 -40.76 -11.33
N PHE A 514 -2.63 -39.46 -11.05
CA PHE A 514 -3.60 -38.46 -11.50
C PHE A 514 -3.75 -38.44 -13.02
N LEU A 515 -2.65 -38.37 -13.77
CA LEU A 515 -2.67 -38.27 -15.23
C LEU A 515 -3.21 -39.54 -15.89
N HIS A 516 -2.89 -40.71 -15.34
CA HIS A 516 -3.46 -41.97 -15.78
C HIS A 516 -4.99 -41.98 -15.64
N GLU A 517 -5.49 -41.58 -14.46
CA GLU A 517 -6.93 -41.53 -14.24
C GLU A 517 -7.62 -40.45 -15.07
N TYR A 518 -6.97 -39.30 -15.29
CA TYR A 518 -7.47 -38.23 -16.16
C TYR A 518 -7.63 -38.70 -17.62
N ASN A 519 -6.62 -39.37 -18.17
CA ASN A 519 -6.66 -39.92 -19.51
C ASN A 519 -7.71 -41.04 -19.63
N ARG A 520 -7.80 -41.92 -18.63
CA ARG A 520 -8.82 -42.99 -18.58
C ARG A 520 -10.24 -42.41 -18.59
N GLU A 521 -10.52 -41.42 -17.75
CA GLU A 521 -11.83 -40.74 -17.71
C GLU A 521 -12.12 -40.04 -19.06
N THR A 522 -11.12 -39.39 -19.64
CA THR A 522 -11.25 -38.71 -20.94
C THR A 522 -11.64 -39.69 -22.06
N ALA A 523 -10.97 -40.84 -22.14
CA ALA A 523 -11.29 -41.89 -23.11
C ALA A 523 -12.70 -42.46 -22.88
N GLN A 524 -13.07 -42.78 -21.63
CA GLN A 524 -14.40 -43.30 -21.29
C GLN A 524 -15.53 -42.33 -21.69
N ILE A 525 -15.36 -41.03 -21.45
CA ILE A 525 -16.33 -40.02 -21.86
C ILE A 525 -16.35 -39.87 -23.39
N HIS A 526 -15.20 -39.88 -24.05
CA HIS A 526 -15.14 -39.84 -25.51
C HIS A 526 -15.90 -41.02 -26.15
N GLU A 527 -15.72 -42.23 -25.64
CA GLU A 527 -16.45 -43.43 -26.06
C GLU A 527 -17.95 -43.32 -25.77
N ARG A 528 -18.32 -42.90 -24.55
CA ARG A 528 -19.73 -42.73 -24.13
C ARG A 528 -20.50 -41.79 -25.03
N TYR A 529 -19.84 -40.75 -25.55
CA TYR A 529 -20.42 -39.75 -26.43
C TYR A 529 -20.07 -39.96 -27.92
N LYS A 530 -19.64 -41.17 -28.31
CA LYS A 530 -19.34 -41.55 -29.71
C LYS A 530 -18.41 -40.57 -30.43
N GLY A 531 -17.41 -40.07 -29.70
CA GLY A 531 -16.41 -39.14 -30.21
C GLY A 531 -16.77 -37.66 -30.17
N ASN A 532 -17.99 -37.29 -29.73
CA ASN A 532 -18.41 -35.90 -29.64
C ASN A 532 -18.95 -35.55 -28.24
N PRO A 533 -18.09 -35.52 -27.21
CA PRO A 533 -18.51 -35.14 -25.86
C PRO A 533 -18.92 -33.66 -25.81
N PRO A 534 -19.86 -33.29 -24.93
CA PRO A 534 -20.33 -31.90 -24.79
C PRO A 534 -19.23 -30.96 -24.32
N VAL A 535 -18.24 -31.48 -23.59
CA VAL A 535 -17.01 -30.77 -23.23
C VAL A 535 -15.84 -31.64 -23.63
N ARG A 536 -15.01 -31.15 -24.56
CA ARG A 536 -13.80 -31.87 -25.01
C ARG A 536 -12.67 -31.71 -23.99
N ARG A 537 -11.88 -32.77 -23.78
CA ARG A 537 -10.64 -32.76 -22.99
C ARG A 537 -9.51 -33.30 -23.85
N ALA A 538 -8.37 -32.61 -23.87
CA ALA A 538 -7.15 -33.14 -24.47
C ALA A 538 -6.54 -34.19 -23.56
N THR A 539 -5.96 -35.24 -24.15
CA THR A 539 -5.18 -36.26 -23.43
C THR A 539 -3.77 -35.75 -23.19
N VAL A 540 -3.22 -36.06 -22.02
CA VAL A 540 -1.80 -35.81 -21.72
C VAL A 540 -0.97 -36.95 -22.28
N THR A 541 0.05 -36.64 -23.06
CA THR A 541 0.91 -37.61 -23.74
C THR A 541 2.04 -38.10 -22.83
N THR A 542 2.72 -39.17 -23.25
CA THR A 542 3.93 -39.64 -22.58
C THR A 542 5.07 -38.63 -22.67
N ASP A 543 5.11 -37.84 -23.75
CA ASP A 543 6.09 -36.78 -23.94
C ASP A 543 5.87 -35.64 -22.93
N ASP A 544 4.63 -35.22 -22.71
CA ASP A 544 4.29 -34.21 -21.69
C ASP A 544 4.78 -34.63 -20.29
N ILE A 545 4.60 -35.91 -19.94
CA ILE A 545 5.06 -36.46 -18.66
C ILE A 545 6.59 -36.42 -18.57
N GLN A 546 7.28 -36.84 -19.65
CA GLN A 546 8.74 -36.84 -19.69
C GLN A 546 9.30 -35.42 -19.55
N GLN A 547 8.70 -34.45 -20.22
CA GLN A 547 9.08 -33.04 -20.09
C GLN A 547 8.93 -32.55 -18.64
N VAL A 548 7.82 -32.85 -17.97
CA VAL A 548 7.62 -32.45 -16.56
C VAL A 548 8.61 -33.14 -15.62
N VAL A 549 8.95 -34.41 -15.85
CA VAL A 549 9.99 -35.11 -15.07
C VAL A 549 11.35 -34.42 -15.23
N THR A 550 11.72 -34.04 -16.46
CA THR A 550 12.95 -33.28 -16.70
C THR A 550 12.95 -31.94 -15.96
N LEU A 551 11.82 -31.24 -15.92
CA LEU A 551 11.69 -30.00 -15.13
C LEU A 551 11.82 -30.25 -13.62
N ILE A 552 11.33 -31.38 -13.11
CA ILE A 552 11.48 -31.76 -11.70
C ILE A 552 12.95 -32.00 -11.35
N ASP A 553 13.67 -32.68 -12.25
CA ASP A 553 15.10 -32.96 -12.06
C ASP A 553 15.94 -31.66 -12.06
N GLU A 554 15.55 -30.67 -12.88
CA GLU A 554 16.28 -29.41 -13.03
C GLU A 554 15.92 -28.36 -11.96
N TYR A 555 14.63 -28.19 -11.65
CA TYR A 555 14.12 -27.09 -10.80
C TYR A 555 13.63 -27.54 -9.41
N GLY A 556 13.58 -28.85 -9.18
CA GLY A 556 13.09 -29.47 -7.95
C GLY A 556 11.57 -29.65 -7.93
N SER A 557 11.12 -30.75 -7.34
CA SER A 557 9.69 -31.08 -7.22
C SER A 557 8.84 -30.02 -6.49
N PRO A 558 9.29 -29.33 -5.43
CA PRO A 558 8.48 -28.30 -4.79
C PRO A 558 8.14 -27.13 -5.72
N THR A 559 9.12 -26.66 -6.48
CA THR A 559 8.96 -25.55 -7.44
C THR A 559 7.95 -25.89 -8.51
N VAL A 560 8.15 -27.05 -9.18
CA VAL A 560 7.27 -27.50 -10.26
C VAL A 560 5.84 -27.76 -9.74
N ALA A 561 5.69 -28.38 -8.56
CA ALA A 561 4.39 -28.62 -7.96
C ALA A 561 3.63 -27.32 -7.63
N ASN A 562 4.32 -26.34 -7.04
CA ASN A 562 3.74 -25.02 -6.74
C ASN A 562 3.26 -24.30 -8.00
N LEU A 563 4.06 -24.33 -9.07
CA LEU A 563 3.70 -23.75 -10.36
C LEU A 563 2.51 -24.50 -10.99
N LEU A 564 2.52 -25.83 -11.01
CA LEU A 564 1.41 -26.62 -11.53
C LEU A 564 0.10 -26.34 -10.80
N VAL A 565 0.14 -26.15 -9.47
CA VAL A 565 -1.06 -25.77 -8.70
C VAL A 565 -1.48 -24.33 -8.99
N ALA A 566 -0.57 -23.37 -9.02
CA ALA A 566 -0.91 -21.99 -9.33
C ALA A 566 -1.58 -21.87 -10.72
N PHE A 567 -0.97 -22.43 -11.76
CA PHE A 567 -1.51 -22.40 -13.13
C PHE A 567 -2.72 -23.33 -13.32
N GLY A 568 -2.77 -24.45 -12.60
CA GLY A 568 -3.88 -25.39 -12.65
C GLY A 568 -5.18 -24.88 -12.03
N TYR A 569 -5.10 -23.91 -11.10
CA TYR A 569 -6.29 -23.27 -10.51
C TYR A 569 -6.58 -21.88 -11.09
N ALA A 570 -5.66 -21.32 -11.88
CA ALA A 570 -5.85 -20.08 -12.62
C ALA A 570 -6.93 -20.18 -13.72
N ARG A 571 -7.40 -19.02 -14.19
CA ARG A 571 -8.28 -18.90 -15.36
C ARG A 571 -7.46 -18.64 -16.63
N GLU A 572 -7.90 -19.18 -17.75
CA GLU A 572 -7.40 -18.78 -19.07
C GLU A 572 -8.07 -17.47 -19.52
N PRO A 573 -7.44 -16.70 -20.42
CA PRO A 573 -8.09 -15.61 -21.13
C PRO A 573 -9.39 -16.11 -21.77
N ARG A 574 -10.45 -15.30 -21.73
CA ARG A 574 -11.65 -15.61 -22.52
C ARG A 574 -11.27 -15.41 -23.99
N GLU A 575 -11.23 -16.49 -24.77
CA GLU A 575 -11.34 -16.35 -26.22
C GLU A 575 -12.67 -15.64 -26.50
N GLN A 576 -12.66 -14.59 -27.33
CA GLN A 576 -13.88 -14.00 -27.86
C GLN A 576 -14.53 -15.03 -28.79
N GLU A 577 -15.23 -16.00 -28.20
CA GLU A 577 -16.15 -16.85 -28.94
C GLU A 577 -17.36 -15.98 -29.29
N GLN A 578 -17.47 -15.67 -30.58
CA GLN A 578 -18.61 -14.99 -31.18
C GLN A 578 -19.90 -15.75 -30.84
N GLY A 579 -20.82 -15.12 -30.10
CA GLY A 579 -22.25 -15.50 -30.16
C GLY A 579 -23.02 -15.82 -28.87
N GLU A 580 -22.61 -15.39 -27.67
CA GLU A 580 -23.42 -15.62 -26.44
C GLU A 580 -23.74 -14.35 -25.61
N ASP A 581 -23.49 -13.15 -26.16
CA ASP A 581 -23.51 -11.89 -25.40
C ASP A 581 -24.88 -11.17 -25.32
N GLN A 582 -25.97 -11.92 -25.18
CA GLN A 582 -27.32 -11.32 -25.03
C GLN A 582 -28.12 -11.82 -23.82
N ARG A 583 -27.53 -12.57 -22.88
CA ARG A 583 -28.26 -13.05 -21.68
C ARG A 583 -27.63 -12.74 -20.33
N VAL A 584 -26.42 -12.17 -20.29
CA VAL A 584 -25.72 -11.89 -19.02
C VAL A 584 -25.98 -10.47 -18.51
N SER A 585 -26.46 -9.55 -19.36
CA SER A 585 -26.76 -8.16 -18.94
C SER A 585 -27.98 -8.04 -18.02
N ASP A 586 -28.88 -9.02 -18.00
CA ASP A 586 -30.19 -8.86 -17.37
C ASP A 586 -30.27 -9.44 -15.95
N GLU A 587 -29.28 -10.23 -15.51
CA GLU A 587 -29.26 -10.79 -14.14
C GLU A 587 -28.30 -10.04 -13.18
N GLU A 588 -27.35 -9.26 -13.70
CA GLU A 588 -26.39 -8.47 -12.89
C GLU A 588 -27.03 -7.26 -12.16
N SER A 589 -28.29 -6.92 -12.46
CA SER A 589 -29.01 -5.82 -11.81
C SER A 589 -29.75 -6.18 -10.52
N THR A 590 -29.78 -7.46 -10.10
CA THR A 590 -30.74 -7.90 -9.06
C THR A 590 -30.19 -8.25 -7.68
N GLU A 591 -28.88 -8.44 -7.48
CA GLU A 591 -28.34 -8.72 -6.13
C GLU A 591 -26.99 -8.01 -5.90
N GLU A 592 -27.02 -6.89 -5.15
CA GLU A 592 -26.10 -6.52 -4.04
C GLU A 592 -26.31 -5.09 -3.54
#